data_AF-A0A425WMG9-F1
#
_entry.id   AF-A0A425WMG9-F1
#
_cell.length_a   1.000
_cell.length_b   1.000
_cell.length_c   1.000
_cell.angle_alpha   90.00
_cell.angle_beta   90.00
_cell.angle_gamma   90.00
#
_symmetry.space_group_name_H-M   'P 1'
#
loop_
_entity.id
_entity.type
_entity.pdbx_description
1 polymer ?
#
loop_
_entity_poly.entity_id
_entity_poly.type
_entity_poly.pdbx_seq_one_letter_code
_entity_poly.pdbx_strand_id
1 'polypeptide(L)'
;MRCDNDAIKPYFTETREALTYRNMCRMMGGSLEDKLFPQLPEELQRHTFWEFNSKEDHLKCSDAIMQAWPEGHFPVFEGYNHMQYQIEDPKGFAAMLRSIMGDNEMPELPQLVCPNGEHGR
;
A
#
# COMPACT_ATOMS: atom_id res chain seq x y z
N MET A 1 -7.11 13.21 4.01
CA MET A 1 -6.71 13.00 5.42
C MET A 1 -6.27 11.56 5.55
N ARG A 2 -5.11 11.25 6.16
CA ARG A 2 -4.53 9.89 6.18
C ARG A 2 -5.45 8.88 6.90
N CYS A 3 -6.14 9.28 7.96
CA CYS A 3 -7.19 8.48 8.60
C CYS A 3 -8.05 9.44 9.43
N ASP A 4 -9.38 9.34 9.34
CA ASP A 4 -10.31 10.21 10.09
C ASP A 4 -10.61 9.68 11.49
N ASN A 5 -10.04 8.52 11.85
CA ASN A 5 -10.19 7.91 13.16
C ASN A 5 -9.47 8.75 14.24
N ASP A 6 -10.25 9.38 15.13
CA ASP A 6 -9.75 10.21 16.22
C ASP A 6 -8.80 9.47 17.17
N ALA A 7 -8.99 8.16 17.34
CA ALA A 7 -8.17 7.37 18.25
C ALA A 7 -6.70 7.26 17.82
N ILE A 8 -6.41 7.41 16.51
CA ILE A 8 -5.04 7.32 15.99
C ILE A 8 -4.41 8.68 15.63
N LYS A 9 -5.17 9.77 15.70
CA LYS A 9 -4.62 11.13 15.52
C LYS A 9 -3.42 11.44 16.44
N PRO A 10 -3.37 10.99 17.71
CA PRO A 10 -2.20 11.21 18.57
C PRO A 10 -0.94 10.58 17.99
N TYR A 11 -1.00 9.32 17.52
CA TYR A 11 0.15 8.63 16.92
C TYR A 11 0.77 9.41 15.76
N PHE A 12 -0.06 9.92 14.85
CA PHE A 12 0.43 10.72 13.71
C PHE A 12 1.00 12.07 14.13
N THR A 13 0.42 12.70 15.16
CA THR A 13 0.90 13.98 15.71
C THR A 13 2.26 13.79 16.36
N GLU A 14 2.39 12.83 17.27
CA GLU A 14 3.64 12.52 17.97
C GLU A 14 4.74 12.10 16.99
N THR A 15 4.42 11.24 16.02
CA THR A 15 5.37 10.83 14.97
C THR A 15 5.84 12.04 14.16
N ARG A 16 4.94 12.97 13.83
CA ARG A 16 5.27 14.19 13.10
C ARG A 16 6.17 15.11 13.93
N GLU A 17 5.89 15.28 15.21
CA GLU A 17 6.70 16.10 16.12
C GLU A 17 8.11 15.52 16.31
N ALA A 18 8.25 14.19 16.24
CA ALA A 18 9.55 13.51 16.30
C ALA A 18 10.37 13.56 14.99
N LEU A 19 9.82 14.09 13.89
CA LEU A 19 10.55 14.17 12.61
C LEU A 19 11.71 15.17 12.69
N THR A 20 12.92 14.70 12.39
CA THR A 20 14.10 15.56 12.28
C THR A 20 14.31 16.05 10.85
N TYR A 21 15.11 17.11 10.69
CA TYR A 21 15.56 17.57 9.37
C TYR A 21 16.21 16.46 8.53
N ARG A 22 17.01 15.60 9.16
CA ARG A 22 17.62 14.44 8.51
C ARG A 22 16.59 13.44 7.98
N ASN A 23 15.50 13.21 8.72
CA ASN A 23 14.41 12.34 8.26
C ASN A 23 13.77 12.92 7.00
N MET A 24 13.49 14.23 6.99
CA MET A 24 12.92 14.91 5.83
C MET A 24 13.85 14.89 4.62
N CYS A 25 15.15 15.15 4.80
CA CYS A 25 16.13 15.06 3.71
C CYS A 25 16.18 13.66 3.09
N ARG A 26 16.07 12.59 3.90
CA ARG A 26 16.01 11.21 3.39
C ARG A 26 14.73 10.93 2.61
N MET A 27 13.59 11.40 3.10
CA MET A 27 12.30 11.26 2.40
C MET A 27 12.32 11.99 1.05
N MET A 28 12.88 13.20 1.00
CA MET A 28 12.96 14.00 -0.23
C MET A 28 14.05 13.52 -1.19
N GLY A 29 15.16 12.98 -0.68
CA GLY A 29 16.32 12.61 -1.51
C GLY A 29 16.00 11.62 -2.62
N GLY A 30 15.09 10.67 -2.38
CA GLY A 30 14.62 9.73 -3.40
C GLY A 30 13.53 10.28 -4.33
N SER A 31 12.82 11.34 -3.93
CA SER A 31 11.71 11.93 -4.69
C SER A 31 12.14 13.01 -5.67
N LEU A 32 13.37 13.52 -5.56
CA LEU A 32 13.90 14.62 -6.38
C LEU A 32 14.61 14.14 -7.66
N GLU A 33 14.74 12.83 -7.85
CA GLU A 33 15.32 12.28 -9.08
C GLU A 33 14.22 12.12 -10.13
N ASP A 34 14.33 12.85 -11.25
CA ASP A 34 13.48 12.67 -12.44
C ASP A 34 13.93 11.42 -13.21
N LYS A 35 13.76 10.26 -12.57
CA LYS A 35 14.08 8.95 -13.12
C LYS A 35 12.81 8.11 -13.11
N LEU A 36 12.67 7.31 -14.16
CA LEU A 36 11.61 6.31 -14.22
C LEU A 36 11.78 5.32 -13.05
N PHE A 37 10.66 4.80 -12.58
CA PHE A 37 10.67 3.69 -11.64
C PHE A 37 11.53 2.54 -12.19
N PRO A 38 12.36 1.91 -11.35
CA PRO A 38 13.17 0.79 -11.81
C PRO A 38 12.26 -0.33 -12.31
N GLN A 39 12.58 -0.85 -13.49
CA GLN A 39 11.95 -2.05 -14.02
C GLN A 39 12.33 -3.22 -13.10
N LEU A 40 11.32 -3.88 -12.54
CA LEU A 40 11.53 -5.05 -11.70
C LEU A 40 11.62 -6.29 -12.61
N PRO A 41 12.53 -7.24 -12.35
CA PRO A 41 12.51 -8.53 -13.04
C PRO A 41 11.14 -9.20 -12.90
N GLU A 42 10.72 -9.95 -13.91
CA GLU A 42 9.41 -10.61 -13.95
C GLU A 42 9.15 -11.47 -12.69
N GLU A 43 10.15 -12.25 -12.29
CA GLU A 43 10.10 -13.07 -11.07
C GLU A 43 9.82 -12.22 -9.83
N LEU A 44 10.48 -11.06 -9.70
CA LEU A 44 10.26 -10.16 -8.57
C LEU A 44 8.88 -9.50 -8.63
N GLN A 45 8.38 -9.18 -9.81
CA GLN A 45 7.02 -8.65 -9.99
C GLN A 45 5.97 -9.65 -9.49
N ARG A 46 6.10 -10.94 -9.84
CA ARG A 46 5.20 -12.04 -9.39
C ARG A 46 5.16 -12.20 -7.86
N HIS A 47 6.15 -11.65 -7.15
CA HIS A 47 6.27 -11.63 -5.69
C HIS A 47 6.01 -10.25 -5.07
N THR A 48 5.56 -9.27 -5.86
CA THR A 48 5.33 -7.91 -5.39
C THR A 48 3.83 -7.61 -5.31
N PHE A 49 3.40 -7.11 -4.16
CA PHE A 49 2.02 -6.69 -3.90
C PHE A 49 1.98 -5.17 -3.73
N TRP A 50 1.15 -4.51 -4.54
CA TRP A 50 0.89 -3.08 -4.50
C TRP A 50 -0.49 -2.83 -3.92
N GLU A 51 -0.54 -2.48 -2.63
CA GLU A 51 -1.78 -2.18 -1.91
C GLU A 51 -2.39 -0.85 -2.35
N PHE A 52 -3.67 -0.87 -2.70
CA PHE A 52 -4.48 0.33 -2.94
C PHE A 52 -5.69 0.39 -2.00
N ASN A 53 -6.13 1.60 -1.68
CA ASN A 53 -7.29 1.87 -0.85
C ASN A 53 -8.31 2.69 -1.65
N SER A 54 -9.56 2.23 -1.77
CA SER A 54 -10.49 2.83 -2.75
C SER A 54 -11.03 4.22 -2.38
N LYS A 55 -10.94 4.65 -1.10
CA LYS A 55 -11.29 6.04 -0.71
C LYS A 55 -10.17 7.04 -0.97
N GLU A 56 -8.98 6.59 -1.35
CA GLU A 56 -7.86 7.48 -1.62
C GLU A 56 -7.88 8.00 -3.06
N ASP A 57 -7.53 9.29 -3.22
CA ASP A 57 -7.25 9.88 -4.53
C ASP A 57 -6.05 9.22 -5.23
N HIS A 58 -5.23 8.47 -4.49
CA HIS A 58 -4.04 7.76 -4.98
C HIS A 58 -4.36 6.58 -5.90
N LEU A 59 -5.61 6.10 -5.92
CA LEU A 59 -6.05 5.10 -6.91
C LEU A 59 -5.88 5.61 -8.34
N LYS A 60 -5.84 6.92 -8.59
CA LYS A 60 -5.61 7.52 -9.92
C LYS A 60 -4.28 7.10 -10.57
N CYS A 61 -3.30 6.65 -9.78
CA CYS A 61 -2.01 6.19 -10.28
C CYS A 61 -1.94 4.67 -10.51
N SER A 62 -3.02 3.92 -10.22
CA SER A 62 -3.03 2.46 -10.35
C SER A 62 -2.72 2.01 -11.77
N ASP A 63 -3.29 2.66 -12.78
CA ASP A 63 -3.09 2.29 -14.18
C ASP A 63 -1.61 2.39 -14.59
N ALA A 64 -0.92 3.43 -14.15
CA ALA A 64 0.50 3.61 -14.45
C ALA A 64 1.36 2.55 -13.74
N ILE A 65 1.02 2.20 -12.50
CA ILE A 65 1.71 1.17 -11.72
C ILE A 65 1.48 -0.21 -12.36
N MET A 66 0.24 -0.53 -12.72
CA MET A 66 -0.13 -1.79 -13.38
C MET A 66 0.54 -1.94 -14.75
N GLN A 67 0.65 -0.86 -15.52
CA GLN A 67 1.38 -0.85 -16.78
C GLN A 67 2.90 -1.04 -16.59
N ALA A 68 3.47 -0.47 -15.52
CA ALA A 68 4.90 -0.59 -15.24
C ALA A 68 5.29 -1.99 -14.76
N TRP A 69 4.40 -2.68 -14.04
CA TRP A 69 4.66 -3.99 -13.43
C TRP A 69 3.52 -4.99 -13.65
N PRO A 70 3.27 -5.43 -14.90
CA PRO A 70 2.09 -6.21 -15.26
C PRO A 70 1.96 -7.55 -14.54
N GLU A 71 3.07 -8.12 -14.04
CA GLU A 71 3.05 -9.39 -13.30
C GLU A 71 2.89 -9.19 -11.78
N GLY A 72 2.71 -7.95 -11.33
CA GLY A 72 2.46 -7.60 -9.94
C GLY A 72 1.04 -7.96 -9.48
N HIS A 73 0.86 -7.97 -8.17
CA HIS A 73 -0.44 -8.13 -7.53
C HIS A 73 -0.97 -6.77 -7.08
N PHE A 74 -2.26 -6.52 -7.28
CA PHE A 74 -2.87 -5.20 -7.08
C PHE A 74 -4.14 -5.25 -6.20
N PRO A 75 -4.04 -5.70 -4.94
CA PRO A 75 -5.18 -5.73 -4.04
C PRO A 75 -5.75 -4.32 -3.81
N VAL A 76 -7.07 -4.17 -3.95
CA VAL A 76 -7.77 -2.93 -3.62
C VAL A 76 -8.64 -3.17 -2.38
N PHE A 77 -8.40 -2.42 -1.32
CA PHE A 77 -9.24 -2.42 -0.12
C PHE A 77 -10.43 -1.48 -0.32
N GLU A 78 -11.61 -2.05 -0.52
CA GLU A 78 -12.83 -1.30 -0.77
C GLU A 78 -13.33 -0.58 0.48
N GLY A 79 -13.52 0.73 0.38
CA GLY A 79 -14.04 1.55 1.47
C GLY A 79 -13.00 1.92 2.53
N TYR A 80 -11.72 1.57 2.32
CA TYR A 80 -10.63 1.93 3.20
C TYR A 80 -9.92 3.22 2.74
N ASN A 81 -9.33 3.92 3.71
CA ASN A 81 -8.41 5.05 3.53
C ASN A 81 -7.01 4.65 4.07
N HIS A 82 -6.03 5.55 4.02
CA HIS A 82 -4.61 5.26 4.21
C HIS A 82 -4.27 4.52 5.49
N MET A 83 -3.68 3.32 5.32
CA MET A 83 -3.30 2.38 6.38
C MET A 83 -4.46 1.97 7.29
N GLN A 84 -5.72 2.25 6.94
CA GLN A 84 -6.86 2.05 7.83
C GLN A 84 -7.00 0.58 8.24
N TYR A 85 -6.77 -0.38 7.32
CA TYR A 85 -6.80 -1.80 7.66
C TYR A 85 -5.68 -2.18 8.65
N GLN A 86 -4.47 -1.65 8.42
CA GLN A 86 -3.28 -1.86 9.26
C GLN A 86 -3.50 -1.35 10.70
N ILE A 87 -4.31 -0.30 10.84
CA ILE A 87 -4.62 0.38 12.09
C ILE A 87 -5.77 -0.30 12.83
N GLU A 88 -6.87 -0.59 12.13
CA GLU A 88 -8.09 -1.14 12.73
C GLU A 88 -7.94 -2.62 13.09
N ASP A 89 -7.22 -3.38 12.27
CA ASP A 89 -6.93 -4.80 12.54
C ASP A 89 -5.46 -5.14 12.27
N PRO A 90 -4.54 -4.74 13.17
CA PRO A 90 -3.11 -5.04 13.03
C PRO A 90 -2.82 -6.55 13.06
N LYS A 91 -3.69 -7.36 13.68
CA LYS A 91 -3.52 -8.82 13.72
C LYS A 91 -3.90 -9.45 12.39
N GLY A 92 -5.03 -9.04 11.80
CA GLY A 92 -5.44 -9.45 10.46
C GLY A 92 -4.43 -9.01 9.41
N PHE A 93 -3.97 -7.76 9.46
CA PHE A 93 -2.92 -7.27 8.57
C PHE A 93 -1.62 -8.08 8.71
N ALA A 94 -1.18 -8.39 9.94
CA ALA A 94 -0.02 -9.24 10.15
C ALA A 94 -0.23 -10.68 9.65
N ALA A 95 -1.45 -11.21 9.71
CA ALA A 95 -1.78 -12.52 9.13
C ALA A 95 -1.72 -12.49 7.60
N MET A 96 -2.23 -11.43 6.98
CA MET A 96 -2.12 -11.21 5.54
C MET A 96 -0.66 -11.15 5.08
N LEU A 97 0.18 -10.38 5.78
CA LEU A 97 1.61 -10.33 5.46
C LEU A 97 2.29 -11.71 5.56
N ARG A 98 1.89 -12.55 6.52
CA ARG A 98 2.42 -13.93 6.62
C ARG A 98 2.02 -14.79 5.43
N SER A 99 0.78 -14.68 4.95
CA SER A 99 0.32 -15.37 3.74
C SER A 99 1.12 -14.95 2.52
N ILE A 100 1.32 -13.65 2.33
CA ILE A 100 2.12 -13.10 1.22
C ILE A 100 3.58 -13.57 1.30
N MET A 101 4.20 -13.50 2.48
CA MET A 101 5.62 -13.88 2.63
C MET A 101 5.85 -15.40 2.57
N GLY A 102 4.89 -16.21 3.04
CA GLY A 102 5.01 -17.66 3.10
C GLY A 102 4.60 -18.33 1.80
N ASP A 103 3.44 -17.94 1.28
CA ASP A 103 2.74 -18.65 0.21
C ASP A 103 2.66 -17.82 -1.08
N ASN A 104 3.09 -16.54 -1.06
CA ASN A 104 2.94 -15.61 -2.17
C ASN A 104 1.48 -15.39 -2.61
N GLU A 105 0.56 -15.51 -1.65
CA GLU A 105 -0.87 -15.45 -1.90
C GLU A 105 -1.54 -14.41 -1.02
N MET A 106 -2.50 -13.69 -1.62
CA MET A 106 -3.41 -12.83 -0.89
C MET A 106 -4.48 -13.68 -0.23
N PRO A 107 -4.68 -13.61 1.10
CA PRO A 107 -5.77 -14.32 1.74
C PRO A 107 -7.12 -13.74 1.30
N GLU A 108 -8.15 -14.57 1.34
CA GLU A 108 -9.53 -14.15 1.14
C GLU A 108 -9.96 -13.19 2.27
N LEU A 109 -10.06 -11.90 1.94
CA LEU A 109 -10.55 -10.85 2.83
C LEU A 109 -11.81 -10.22 2.23
N PRO A 110 -12.90 -10.06 2.99
CA PRO A 110 -14.18 -9.58 2.45
C PRO A 110 -14.12 -8.14 1.92
N GLN A 111 -13.13 -7.36 2.36
CA GLN A 111 -12.90 -5.99 1.91
C GLN A 111 -11.99 -5.87 0.68
N LEU A 112 -11.45 -6.98 0.17
CA LEU A 112 -10.61 -6.96 -1.03
C LEU A 112 -11.48 -7.04 -2.28
N VAL A 113 -11.20 -6.16 -3.22
CA VAL A 113 -11.74 -6.19 -4.59
C VAL A 113 -10.59 -6.17 -5.58
N CYS A 114 -10.82 -6.76 -6.75
CA CYS A 114 -9.86 -6.63 -7.83
C CYS A 114 -9.97 -5.24 -8.47
N PRO A 115 -8.87 -4.72 -9.03
CA PRO A 115 -8.84 -3.40 -9.67
C PRO A 115 -9.90 -3.22 -10.77
N ASN A 116 -10.34 -4.32 -11.39
CA ASN A 116 -11.33 -4.35 -12.49
C ASN A 116 -12.71 -4.89 -12.06
N GLY A 117 -12.95 -5.13 -10.77
CA GLY A 117 -14.25 -5.60 -10.25
C GLY A 117 -14.53 -7.12 -10.39
N GLU A 118 -13.59 -7.91 -10.89
CA GLU A 118 -13.73 -9.39 -10.96
C GLU A 118 -13.09 -10.04 -9.74
N HIS A 119 -13.84 -10.77 -8.90
CA HIS A 119 -13.29 -11.52 -7.76
C HIS A 119 -12.10 -12.42 -8.16
N GLY A 120 -10.96 -12.25 -7.48
CA GLY A 120 -9.94 -13.28 -7.25
C GLY A 120 -9.09 -13.71 -8.44
N ARG A 121 -7.78 -13.46 -8.34
CA ARG A 121 -6.75 -14.46 -8.63
C ARG A 121 -5.68 -14.40 -7.58
#